data_AF-A0A938EIH1-F1
#
_entry.id   AF-A0A938EIH1-F1
#
_cell.length_a   1.000
_cell.length_b   1.000
_cell.length_c   1.000
_cell.angle_alpha   90.00
_cell.angle_beta   90.00
_cell.angle_gamma   90.00
#
_symmetry.space_group_name_H-M   'P 1'
#
loop_
_entity.id
_entity.type
_entity.pdbx_description
1 polymer ?
#
loop_
_entity_poly.entity_id
_entity_poly.type
_entity_poly.pdbx_seq_one_letter_code
_entity_poly.pdbx_strand_id
1 'polypeptide(L)' 'MALTVALAQVNPRVGDLSGNAAIVRNFSKKASELGASLVAFPEMVLTGYPIEDLSLRKSFQDASMKA' A
#
# COMPACT_ATOMS: atom_id res chain seq x y z
N MET A 1 11.03 -26.54 -1.38
CA MET A 1 10.65 -25.27 -2.05
C MET A 1 11.03 -24.14 -1.12
N ALA A 2 11.73 -23.11 -1.62
CA ALA A 2 12.05 -21.91 -0.85
C ALA A 2 11.00 -20.83 -1.17
N LEU A 3 10.49 -20.15 -0.13
CA LEU A 3 9.59 -19.02 -0.28
C LEU A 3 10.43 -17.74 -0.35
N THR A 4 10.27 -16.96 -1.43
CA THR A 4 10.93 -15.66 -1.57
C THR A 4 9.94 -14.55 -1.22
N VAL A 5 10.30 -13.70 -0.27
CA VAL A 5 9.47 -12.59 0.19
C VAL A 5 10.15 -11.26 -0.13
N ALA A 6 9.44 -10.37 -0.82
CA ALA A 6 9.87 -9.01 -1.06
C ALA A 6 9.37 -8.07 0.06
N LEU A 7 10.21 -7.13 0.46
CA LEU A 7 9.84 -6.04 1.38
C LEU A 7 9.80 -4.74 0.58
N ALA A 8 8.61 -4.17 0.36
CA ALA A 8 8.43 -2.96 -0.41
C ALA A 8 8.57 -1.73 0.49
N GLN A 9 9.80 -1.24 0.66
CA GLN A 9 10.04 0.05 1.32
C GLN A 9 9.68 1.19 0.36
N VAL A 10 8.59 1.89 0.64
CA VAL A 10 7.99 2.90 -0.23
C VAL A 10 7.64 4.17 0.55
N ASN A 11 7.34 5.25 -0.18
CA ASN A 11 7.00 6.56 0.38
C ASN A 11 5.55 6.94 0.05
N PRO A 12 4.55 6.40 0.76
CA PRO A 12 3.15 6.75 0.55
C PRO A 12 2.87 8.17 1.05
N ARG A 13 1.88 8.84 0.44
CA ARG A 13 1.44 10.18 0.85
C ARG A 13 0.10 10.10 1.57
N VAL A 14 0.01 10.71 2.75
CA VAL A 14 -1.24 10.76 3.54
C VAL A 14 -2.38 11.32 2.68
N GLY A 15 -3.46 10.55 2.57
CA GLY A 15 -4.68 10.91 1.86
C GLY A 15 -4.68 10.70 0.34
N ASP A 16 -3.53 10.41 -0.28
CA ASP A 16 -3.43 10.16 -1.73
C ASP A 16 -3.73 8.69 -2.06
N LEU A 17 -4.99 8.29 -1.94
CA LEU A 17 -5.41 6.90 -2.14
C LEU A 17 -5.08 6.39 -3.55
N SER A 18 -5.25 7.22 -4.58
CA SER A 18 -4.99 6.81 -5.97
C SER A 18 -3.49 6.62 -6.22
N GLY A 19 -2.66 7.57 -5.77
CA GLY A 19 -1.20 7.49 -5.87
C GLY A 19 -0.64 6.32 -5.06
N ASN A 20 -1.11 6.13 -3.83
CA ASN A 20 -0.67 5.02 -2.99
C ASN A 20 -1.11 3.65 -3.52
N ALA A 21 -2.32 3.53 -4.08
CA ALA A 21 -2.74 2.31 -4.77
C ALA A 21 -1.87 2.02 -6.01
N ALA A 22 -1.43 3.05 -6.72
CA ALA A 22 -0.47 2.90 -7.82
C ALA A 22 0.91 2.42 -7.31
N ILE A 23 1.39 2.92 -6.17
CA ILE A 23 2.61 2.41 -5.51
C ILE A 23 2.46 0.92 -5.23
N VAL A 24 1.37 0.50 -4.58
CA VAL A 24 1.11 -0.92 -4.26
C VAL A 24 1.09 -1.78 -5.53
N ARG A 25 0.35 -1.37 -6.57
CA ARG A 25 0.29 -2.08 -7.86
C ARG A 25 1.67 -2.21 -8.52
N ASN A 26 2.43 -1.12 -8.59
CA ASN A 26 3.75 -1.10 -9.23
C ASN A 26 4.76 -1.99 -8.50
N PHE A 27 4.81 -1.92 -7.17
CA PHE A 27 5.74 -2.73 -6.38
C PHE A 27 5.33 -4.20 -6.30
N SER A 28 4.03 -4.50 -6.37
CA SER A 28 3.55 -5.89 -6.48
C SER A 28 3.98 -6.51 -7.81
N LYS A 29 3.82 -5.77 -8.92
CA LYS A 29 4.30 -6.20 -10.24
C LYS A 29 5.82 -6.40 -10.23
N LYS A 30 6.59 -5.43 -9.71
CA LYS A 30 8.05 -5.52 -9.60
C LYS A 30 8.49 -6.73 -8.76
N ALA A 31 7.82 -7.00 -7.63
CA ALA A 31 8.13 -8.16 -6.78
C ALA A 31 7.88 -9.48 -7.53
N SER A 32 6.79 -9.58 -8.28
CA SER A 32 6.48 -10.73 -9.12
C SER A 32 7.52 -10.93 -10.24
N GLU A 33 7.93 -9.85 -10.92
CA GLU A 33 8.97 -9.89 -11.96
C GLU A 33 10.34 -10.34 -11.43
N LEU A 34 10.62 -10.09 -10.14
CA LEU A 34 11.81 -10.55 -9.43
C LEU A 34 11.67 -11.95 -8.82
N GLY A 35 10.55 -12.65 -9.06
CA GLY A 35 10.30 -14.01 -8.60
C GLY A 35 9.89 -14.13 -7.13
N ALA A 36 9.47 -13.04 -6.48
CA ALA A 36 8.92 -13.11 -5.13
C ALA A 36 7.53 -13.74 -5.15
N SER A 37 7.27 -14.61 -4.17
CA SER A 37 5.97 -15.26 -3.95
C SER A 37 5.04 -14.43 -3.06
N LEU A 38 5.60 -13.49 -2.29
CA LEU A 38 4.89 -12.57 -1.40
C LEU A 38 5.60 -11.23 -1.42
N VAL A 39 4.84 -10.13 -1.33
CA VAL A 39 5.37 -8.80 -1.04
C VAL A 39 4.68 -8.24 0.21
N ALA A 40 5.47 -7.71 1.15
CA ALA A 40 4.96 -7.00 2.31
C ALA A 40 5.15 -5.49 2.12
N PHE A 41 4.17 -4.72 2.57
CA PHE A 41 4.18 -3.26 2.54
C PHE A 41 4.17 -2.68 3.95
N PRO A 42 4.56 -1.41 4.15
CA PRO A 42 4.47 -0.73 5.43
C PRO A 42 3.02 -0.65 5.93
N GLU A 43 2.89 -0.43 7.24
CA GLU A 43 1.59 -0.15 7.86
C GLU A 43 0.89 1.01 7.14
N MET A 44 -0.41 0.84 6.88
CA MET A 44 -1.28 1.86 6.30
C MET A 44 -0.78 2.43 4.97
N VAL A 45 -0.05 1.65 4.16
CA VAL A 45 0.51 2.09 2.87
C VAL A 45 -0.53 2.72 1.94
N LEU A 46 -1.78 2.26 1.95
CA LEU A 46 -2.84 2.74 1.06
C LEU A 46 -3.30 4.15 1.45
N THR A 47 -3.48 4.42 2.74
CA THR A 47 -3.93 5.71 3.24
C THR A 47 -2.78 6.70 3.52
N GLY A 48 -1.56 6.18 3.65
CA GLY A 48 -0.43 6.87 4.28
C GLY A 48 -0.54 6.84 5.82
N TYR A 49 0.51 7.29 6.50
CA TYR A 49 0.56 7.35 7.97
C TYR A 49 1.37 8.58 8.44
N PRO A 50 0.95 9.27 9.52
CA PRO A 50 -0.31 9.12 10.25
C PRO A 50 -1.49 9.78 9.51
N ILE A 51 -2.70 9.22 9.63
CA ILE A 51 -3.91 9.81 9.00
C ILE A 51 -4.71 10.72 9.94
N GLU A 52 -4.39 10.71 11.23
CA GLU A 52 -5.02 11.56 12.26
C GLU A 52 -6.56 11.56 12.14
N ASP A 53 -7.18 12.74 12.15
CA ASP A 53 -8.64 12.93 12.09
C ASP A 53 -9.30 12.42 10.81
N LEU A 54 -8.54 12.12 9.75
CA LEU A 54 -9.10 11.46 8.57
C LEU A 54 -9.67 10.09 8.93
N SER A 55 -9.13 9.44 9.97
CA SER A 55 -9.66 8.17 10.51
C SER A 55 -11.12 8.29 10.99
N LEU A 56 -11.55 9.48 11.42
CA LEU A 56 -12.89 9.73 11.95
C LEU A 56 -13.92 10.02 10.83
N ARG A 57 -13.47 10.18 9.58
CA ARG A 57 -14.34 10.53 8.45
C ARG A 57 -14.81 9.27 7.73
N LYS A 58 -16.11 8.95 7.82
CA LYS A 58 -16.71 7.81 7.11
C LYS A 58 -16.43 7.84 5.60
N SER A 59 -16.46 9.02 4.99
CA SER A 59 -16.13 9.18 3.57
C SER A 59 -14.69 8.81 3.23
N PHE A 60 -13.74 9.03 4.14
CA PHE A 60 -12.34 8.63 3.95
C PHE A 60 -12.15 7.12 4.11
N GLN A 61 -12.83 6.51 5.10
CA GLN A 61 -12.88 5.06 5.26
C GLN A 61 -13.44 4.38 4.00
N ASP A 62 -14.57 4.90 3.48
CA ASP A 62 -15.22 4.38 2.27
C ASP A 62 -14.35 4.55 1.03
N ALA A 63 -13.68 5.70 0.89
CA ALA A 63 -12.72 5.90 -0.18
C ALA A 63 -11.54 4.94 -0.08
N SER A 64 -11.02 4.67 1.14
CA SER A 64 -9.93 3.72 1.35
C SER A 64 -10.32 2.28 1.01
N MET A 65 -11.56 1.87 1.29
CA MET A 65 -12.04 0.52 0.92
C MET A 65 -12.24 0.36 -0.59
N LYS A 66 -12.47 1.48 -1.31
CA LYS A 66 -12.71 1.49 -2.76
C LYS A 66 -11.42 1.55 -3.60
N ALA A 67 -10.34 2.10 -3.05
CA ALA A 67 -9.08 2.39 -3.76
C ALA A 67 -8.24 1.13 -4.04
#